data_AF-A0A9E5N2B8-F1
#
_entry.id   AF-A0A9E5N2B8-F1
#
_cell.length_a   1.000
_cell.length_b   1.000
_cell.length_c   1.000
_cell.angle_alpha   90.00
_cell.angle_beta   90.00
_cell.angle_gamma   90.00
#
_symmetry.space_group_name_H-M   'P 1'
#
loop_
_entity.id
_entity.type
_entity.pdbx_description
1 polymer ?
#
loop_
_entity_poly.entity_id
_entity_poly.type
_entity_poly.pdbx_seq_one_letter_code
_entity_poly.pdbx_strand_id
1 'polypeptide(L)'
;GPYWGKIGQQADWETDRQGLRNFSISANSFGTGALVLALTGAGMLWRRNRAASRPPTTAAPEGFLDVEGRFFGWFFAAALVICYLLALGRHAPFYWFFYKLPYMGTWRNPLKFMVPGGLCLAVLAAYGTHAMINGWLPKRQRWLLIGGSIVTGLVVLVAWTASSWLPPTLTPHGYRPAEIAAAVVVTRQAATVAALVVGLVWLARAKPVLRMPLLACLVVGQMVWVHTHYLEPVNFRAAYRSNPLIDTLRSEPEP
;
A
#
# COMPACT_ATOMS: atom_id res chain seq x y z
N GLY A 1 -6.65 -7.56 -26.34
CA GLY A 1 -5.20 -7.48 -26.61
C GLY A 1 -4.42 -7.85 -25.37
N PRO A 2 -3.23 -8.44 -25.51
CA PRO A 2 -2.43 -8.84 -24.37
C PRO A 2 -1.79 -7.57 -23.75
N TYR A 3 -2.02 -7.33 -22.47
CA TYR A 3 -1.57 -6.14 -21.74
C TYR A 3 -0.06 -6.26 -21.46
N TRP A 4 0.77 -6.04 -22.48
CA TRP A 4 2.24 -6.14 -22.43
C TRP A 4 2.95 -4.78 -22.43
N GLY A 5 2.22 -3.67 -22.21
CA GLY A 5 2.78 -2.31 -22.07
C GLY A 5 3.31 -1.99 -20.67
N LYS A 6 3.92 -0.81 -20.49
CA LYS A 6 4.17 -0.24 -19.16
C LYS A 6 2.82 0.03 -18.47
N ILE A 7 2.77 -0.12 -17.14
CA ILE A 7 1.54 0.12 -16.36
C ILE A 7 1.02 1.53 -16.66
N GLY A 8 -0.26 1.62 -17.01
CA GLY A 8 -0.91 2.87 -17.34
C GLY A 8 -0.65 3.42 -18.73
N GLN A 9 0.17 2.74 -19.52
CA GLN A 9 0.58 3.23 -20.82
C GLN A 9 0.01 2.32 -21.91
N GLN A 10 -0.64 2.89 -22.91
CA GLN A 10 -1.04 2.14 -24.10
C GLN A 10 0.19 1.56 -24.80
N ALA A 11 0.07 0.36 -25.39
CA ALA A 11 1.20 -0.36 -25.99
C ALA A 11 1.94 0.49 -27.03
N ASP A 12 1.20 1.26 -27.83
CA ASP A 12 1.73 2.07 -28.93
C ASP A 12 2.10 3.50 -28.50
N TRP A 13 2.00 3.83 -27.21
CA TRP A 13 2.30 5.19 -26.71
C TRP A 13 3.74 5.63 -27.00
N GLU A 14 4.71 4.72 -26.96
CA GLU A 14 6.11 5.07 -27.23
C GLU A 14 6.31 5.50 -28.69
N THR A 15 5.51 4.96 -29.61
CA THR A 15 5.54 5.23 -31.05
C THR A 15 4.70 6.45 -31.40
N ASP A 16 3.42 6.46 -31.01
CA ASP A 16 2.45 7.42 -31.53
C ASP A 16 2.25 8.62 -30.60
N ARG A 17 2.65 8.51 -29.32
CA ARG A 17 2.38 9.50 -28.26
C ARG A 17 0.89 9.87 -28.13
N GLN A 18 0.01 9.04 -28.66
CA GLN A 18 -1.44 9.17 -28.60
C GLN A 18 -2.02 8.09 -27.68
N GLY A 19 -3.14 8.42 -27.02
CA GLY A 19 -3.83 7.52 -26.10
C GLY A 19 -3.49 7.75 -24.62
N LEU A 20 -3.62 6.71 -23.80
CA LEU A 20 -3.50 6.81 -22.35
C LEU A 20 -2.03 6.72 -21.92
N ARG A 21 -1.49 7.82 -21.36
CA ARG A 21 -0.10 7.91 -20.86
C ARG A 21 0.13 7.21 -19.52
N ASN A 22 -0.83 7.29 -18.60
CA ASN A 22 -0.71 6.83 -17.20
C ASN A 22 -2.04 6.33 -16.58
N PHE A 23 -2.84 5.60 -17.35
CA PHE A 23 -4.12 5.04 -16.93
C PHE A 23 -3.97 3.77 -16.06
N SER A 24 -3.79 3.94 -14.76
CA SER A 24 -3.93 2.83 -13.81
C SER A 24 -5.37 2.75 -13.30
N ILE A 25 -6.07 1.65 -13.63
CA ILE A 25 -7.36 1.31 -12.99
C ILE A 25 -7.13 0.79 -11.56
N SER A 26 -5.90 0.38 -11.23
CA SER A 26 -5.54 -0.18 -9.93
C SER A 26 -5.01 0.94 -9.02
N ALA A 27 -5.92 1.67 -8.38
CA ALA A 27 -5.59 2.56 -7.25
C ALA A 27 -5.64 1.77 -5.93
N ASN A 28 -4.76 0.78 -5.77
CA ASN A 28 -4.61 0.05 -4.50
C ASN A 28 -3.63 0.81 -3.61
N SER A 29 -4.16 1.73 -2.81
CA SER A 29 -3.39 2.50 -1.84
C SER A 29 -3.36 1.76 -0.51
N PHE A 30 -2.23 1.17 -0.15
CA PHE A 30 -2.01 0.79 1.24
C PHE A 30 -1.50 2.00 2.00
N GLY A 31 -2.27 2.42 2.99
CA GLY A 31 -1.91 3.54 3.82
C GLY A 31 -0.56 3.35 4.51
N THR A 32 0.23 4.42 4.64
CA THR A 32 1.52 4.37 5.34
C THR A 32 1.41 3.82 6.77
N GLY A 33 0.27 4.04 7.43
CA GLY A 33 -0.05 3.45 8.73
C GLY A 33 -0.04 1.92 8.71
N ALA A 34 -0.72 1.31 7.74
CA ALA A 34 -0.79 -0.14 7.60
C ALA A 34 0.60 -0.75 7.35
N LEU A 35 1.43 -0.09 6.54
CA LEU A 35 2.80 -0.56 6.29
C LEU A 35 3.67 -0.52 7.56
N VAL A 36 3.64 0.57 8.32
CA VAL A 36 4.42 0.68 9.57
C VAL A 36 3.97 -0.37 10.59
N LEU A 37 2.67 -0.59 10.73
CA LEU A 37 2.14 -1.63 11.60
C LEU A 37 2.54 -3.03 11.09
N ALA A 38 2.50 -3.29 9.79
CA ALA A 38 2.91 -4.56 9.22
C ALA A 38 4.39 -4.86 9.47
N LEU A 39 5.28 -3.87 9.29
CA LEU A 39 6.71 -4.00 9.61
C LEU A 39 6.94 -4.24 11.10
N THR A 40 6.15 -3.61 11.96
CA THR A 40 6.19 -3.84 13.41
C THR A 40 5.81 -5.29 13.74
N GLY A 41 4.75 -5.80 13.12
CA GLY A 41 4.33 -7.21 13.24
C GLY A 41 5.40 -8.20 12.75
N ALA A 42 5.98 -7.96 11.56
CA ALA A 42 7.04 -8.79 11.01
C ALA A 42 8.31 -8.79 11.89
N GLY A 43 8.73 -7.62 12.39
CA GLY A 43 9.89 -7.50 13.28
C GLY A 43 9.70 -8.22 14.62
N MET A 44 8.46 -8.34 15.07
CA MET A 44 8.10 -9.09 16.26
C MET A 44 8.14 -10.61 16.03
N LEU A 45 7.57 -11.09 14.93
CA LEU A 45 7.63 -12.51 14.52
C LEU A 45 9.08 -13.00 14.43
N TRP A 46 9.94 -12.19 13.81
CA TRP A 46 11.38 -12.47 13.69
C TRP A 46 12.09 -12.61 15.04
N ARG A 47 11.74 -11.79 16.02
CA ARG A 47 12.37 -11.86 17.35
C ARG A 47 11.89 -13.04 18.17
N ARG A 48 10.61 -13.40 18.12
CA ARG A 48 10.09 -14.55 18.89
C ARG A 48 10.66 -15.88 18.39
N ASN A 49 11.00 -15.97 17.09
CA ASN A 49 11.78 -17.09 16.57
C ASN A 49 13.21 -17.14 17.12
N ARG A 50 13.88 -16.00 17.33
CA ARG A 50 15.21 -15.95 17.96
C ARG A 50 15.19 -16.12 19.48
N ALA A 51 14.06 -15.81 20.12
CA ALA A 51 13.87 -15.90 21.56
C ALA A 51 13.28 -17.25 22.01
N ALA A 52 13.10 -18.21 21.10
CA ALA A 52 12.61 -19.56 21.40
C ALA A 52 13.47 -20.33 22.43
N SER A 53 14.65 -19.82 22.79
CA SER A 53 15.51 -20.34 23.85
C SER A 53 15.28 -19.69 25.24
N ARG A 54 14.30 -18.79 25.41
CA ARG A 54 14.00 -18.15 26.71
C ARG A 54 12.58 -18.47 27.18
N PRO A 55 12.40 -18.81 28.47
CA PRO A 55 11.07 -19.05 29.02
C PRO A 55 10.22 -17.78 28.95
N PRO A 56 8.90 -17.92 28.69
CA PRO A 56 8.00 -16.80 28.49
C PRO A 56 7.89 -16.01 29.79
N THR A 57 8.61 -14.89 29.87
CA THR A 57 8.44 -13.94 30.96
C THR A 57 7.55 -12.81 30.45
N THR A 58 6.46 -12.60 31.18
CA THR A 58 5.30 -11.73 30.91
C THR A 58 4.32 -12.24 29.85
N ALA A 59 3.10 -12.52 30.33
CA ALA A 59 1.92 -13.02 29.62
C ALA A 59 1.74 -12.42 28.21
N ALA A 60 2.15 -13.18 27.19
CA ALA A 60 1.46 -13.09 25.92
C ALA A 60 0.11 -13.82 26.12
N PRO A 61 -1.04 -13.22 25.78
CA PRO A 61 -2.31 -13.89 25.60
C PRO A 61 -2.06 -15.13 24.78
N GLU A 62 -2.58 -16.24 25.28
CA GLU A 62 -2.55 -17.52 24.63
C GLU A 62 -3.11 -17.40 23.20
N GLY A 63 -2.47 -18.08 22.24
CA GLY A 63 -2.94 -18.19 20.86
C GLY A 63 -2.23 -17.29 19.83
N PHE A 64 -2.08 -15.98 20.07
CA PHE A 64 -1.73 -15.06 18.97
C PHE A 64 -0.28 -15.19 18.44
N LEU A 65 0.65 -15.64 19.28
CA LEU A 65 2.07 -15.81 18.92
C LEU A 65 2.59 -17.19 19.25
N ASP A 66 1.68 -18.15 19.38
CA ASP A 66 2.04 -19.52 19.60
C ASP A 66 2.60 -20.12 18.32
N VAL A 67 2.84 -21.43 18.29
CA VAL A 67 3.41 -22.10 17.11
C VAL A 67 2.57 -21.81 15.87
N GLU A 68 1.25 -21.91 15.99
CA GLU A 68 0.29 -21.68 14.92
C GLU A 68 0.24 -20.20 14.46
N GLY A 69 0.09 -19.26 15.39
CA GLY A 69 0.10 -17.82 15.07
C GLY A 69 1.40 -17.40 14.37
N ARG A 70 2.55 -17.96 14.76
CA ARG A 70 3.82 -17.70 14.07
C ARG A 70 3.87 -18.29 12.67
N PHE A 71 3.35 -19.51 12.49
CA PHE A 71 3.26 -20.13 11.17
C PHE A 71 2.45 -19.25 10.21
N PHE A 72 1.25 -18.82 10.61
CA PHE A 72 0.44 -17.92 9.81
C PHE A 72 1.11 -16.56 9.58
N GLY A 73 1.69 -15.96 10.62
CA GLY A 73 2.41 -14.69 10.48
C GLY A 73 3.53 -14.76 9.43
N TRP A 74 4.32 -15.82 9.43
CA TRP A 74 5.37 -16.04 8.43
C TRP A 74 4.84 -16.38 7.05
N PHE A 75 3.77 -17.17 6.98
CA PHE A 75 3.05 -17.45 5.74
C PHE A 75 2.60 -16.15 5.07
N PHE A 76 1.92 -15.26 5.80
CA PHE A 76 1.48 -13.96 5.26
C PHE A 76 2.64 -13.02 4.95
N ALA A 77 3.74 -13.05 5.72
CA ALA A 77 4.96 -12.31 5.39
C ALA A 77 5.58 -12.77 4.06
N ALA A 78 5.72 -14.08 3.86
CA ALA A 78 6.24 -14.64 2.61
C ALA A 78 5.28 -14.38 1.45
N ALA A 79 3.98 -14.61 1.65
CA ALA A 79 2.95 -14.38 0.65
C ALA A 79 2.88 -12.90 0.22
N LEU A 80 3.04 -11.95 1.15
CA LEU A 80 3.13 -10.52 0.83
C LEU A 80 4.28 -10.26 -0.15
N VAL A 81 5.48 -10.75 0.18
CA VAL A 81 6.67 -10.56 -0.67
C VAL A 81 6.44 -11.18 -2.04
N ILE A 82 5.94 -12.43 -2.10
CA ILE A 82 5.65 -13.13 -3.36
C ILE A 82 4.61 -12.37 -4.19
N CYS A 83 3.53 -11.87 -3.59
CA CYS A 83 2.51 -11.09 -4.28
C CYS A 83 3.09 -9.83 -4.91
N TYR A 84 3.91 -9.08 -4.18
CA TYR A 84 4.53 -7.86 -4.71
C TYR A 84 5.58 -8.16 -5.77
N LEU A 85 6.34 -9.24 -5.61
CA LEU A 85 7.28 -9.74 -6.61
C LEU A 85 6.56 -10.12 -7.92
N LEU A 86 5.44 -10.82 -7.84
CA LEU A 86 4.61 -11.16 -9.01
C LEU A 86 3.92 -9.93 -9.60
N ALA A 87 3.59 -8.92 -8.80
CA ALA A 87 3.02 -7.66 -9.28
C ALA A 87 3.97 -6.87 -10.19
N LEU A 88 5.29 -7.12 -10.14
CA LEU A 88 6.27 -6.55 -11.08
C LEU A 88 6.09 -7.07 -12.51
N GLY A 89 5.36 -8.17 -12.71
CA GLY A 89 5.04 -8.70 -14.03
C GLY A 89 6.29 -9.00 -14.86
N ARG A 90 6.31 -8.55 -16.12
CA ARG A 90 7.42 -8.77 -17.07
C ARG A 90 8.80 -8.27 -16.58
N HIS A 91 8.83 -7.36 -15.63
CA HIS A 91 10.08 -6.81 -15.07
C HIS A 91 10.71 -7.73 -14.00
N ALA A 92 9.97 -8.75 -13.56
CA ALA A 92 10.47 -9.81 -12.70
C ALA A 92 10.84 -11.05 -13.54
N PRO A 93 12.12 -11.48 -13.59
CA PRO A 93 12.53 -12.63 -14.40
C PRO A 93 11.81 -13.93 -14.01
N PHE A 94 11.40 -14.05 -12.74
CA PHE A 94 10.67 -15.22 -12.25
C PHE A 94 9.17 -15.21 -12.60
N TYR A 95 8.58 -14.09 -13.03
CA TYR A 95 7.16 -14.03 -13.43
C TYR A 95 6.87 -14.93 -14.63
N TRP A 96 7.88 -15.18 -15.47
CA TRP A 96 7.77 -16.10 -16.60
C TRP A 96 7.46 -17.54 -16.17
N PHE A 97 8.00 -18.00 -15.02
CA PHE A 97 7.65 -19.31 -14.48
C PHE A 97 6.17 -19.38 -14.09
N PHE A 98 5.66 -18.33 -13.45
CA PHE A 98 4.24 -18.24 -13.13
C PHE A 98 3.37 -18.25 -14.39
N TYR A 99 3.77 -17.50 -15.43
CA TYR A 99 3.03 -17.43 -16.69
C TYR A 99 2.96 -18.78 -17.43
N LYS A 100 3.97 -19.65 -17.26
CA LYS A 100 4.02 -20.99 -17.86
C LYS A 100 3.12 -22.03 -17.19
N LEU A 101 2.61 -21.75 -16.00
CA LEU A 101 1.71 -22.68 -15.32
C LEU A 101 0.38 -22.81 -16.10
N PRO A 102 -0.27 -23.98 -16.07
CA PRO A 102 -1.58 -24.17 -16.68
C PRO A 102 -2.56 -23.10 -16.21
N TYR A 103 -3.34 -22.55 -17.14
CA TYR A 103 -4.33 -21.47 -16.92
C TYR A 103 -3.78 -20.11 -16.48
N MET A 104 -2.53 -19.97 -16.05
CA MET A 104 -1.99 -18.68 -15.57
C MET A 104 -1.77 -17.66 -16.70
N GLY A 105 -1.70 -18.11 -17.96
CA GLY A 105 -1.75 -17.23 -19.13
C GLY A 105 -3.05 -16.41 -19.26
N THR A 106 -4.13 -16.80 -18.57
CA THR A 106 -5.38 -16.03 -18.49
C THR A 106 -5.27 -14.82 -17.54
N TRP A 107 -4.25 -14.78 -16.68
CA TRP A 107 -4.00 -13.69 -15.74
C TRP A 107 -3.36 -12.50 -16.45
N ARG A 108 -4.19 -11.72 -17.16
CA ARG A 108 -3.76 -10.63 -18.07
C ARG A 108 -3.15 -9.41 -17.38
N ASN A 109 -3.28 -9.27 -16.06
CA ASN A 109 -2.80 -8.09 -15.34
C ASN A 109 -2.04 -8.49 -14.06
N PRO A 110 -0.70 -8.42 -14.07
CA PRO A 110 0.14 -8.69 -12.91
C PRO A 110 -0.23 -7.83 -11.69
N LEU A 111 -0.71 -6.59 -11.88
CA LEU A 111 -1.11 -5.72 -10.76
C LEU A 111 -2.21 -6.30 -9.88
N LYS A 112 -3.00 -7.26 -10.38
CA LYS A 112 -4.01 -7.93 -9.57
C LYS A 112 -3.42 -8.65 -8.36
N PHE A 113 -2.13 -8.99 -8.35
CA PHE A 113 -1.44 -9.52 -7.17
C PHE A 113 -1.34 -8.52 -6.02
N MET A 114 -1.53 -7.23 -6.26
CA MET A 114 -1.61 -6.23 -5.18
C MET A 114 -2.84 -6.44 -4.28
N VAL A 115 -3.91 -7.06 -4.78
CA VAL A 115 -5.12 -7.34 -3.99
C VAL A 115 -4.86 -8.38 -2.89
N PRO A 116 -4.42 -9.62 -3.20
CA PRO A 116 -4.03 -10.57 -2.15
C PRO A 116 -2.81 -10.10 -1.36
N GLY A 117 -1.88 -9.36 -1.98
CA GLY A 117 -0.80 -8.69 -1.26
C GLY A 117 -1.32 -7.73 -0.18
N GLY A 118 -2.39 -7.01 -0.48
CA GLY A 118 -3.08 -6.14 0.47
C GLY A 118 -3.68 -6.85 1.67
N LEU A 119 -4.32 -8.00 1.42
CA LEU A 119 -4.81 -8.86 2.51
C LEU A 119 -3.65 -9.29 3.41
N CYS A 120 -2.54 -9.74 2.83
CA CYS A 120 -1.35 -10.14 3.60
C CYS A 120 -0.80 -8.99 4.43
N LEU A 121 -0.74 -7.78 3.85
CA LEU A 121 -0.32 -6.57 4.55
C LEU A 121 -1.26 -6.23 5.72
N ALA A 122 -2.57 -6.32 5.50
CA ALA A 122 -3.58 -6.07 6.53
C ALA A 122 -3.46 -7.05 7.71
N VAL A 123 -3.24 -8.34 7.43
CA VAL A 123 -3.00 -9.34 8.47
C VAL A 123 -1.76 -8.99 9.28
N LEU A 124 -0.63 -8.68 8.62
CA LEU A 124 0.60 -8.28 9.32
C LEU A 124 0.42 -6.98 10.11
N ALA A 125 -0.35 -6.04 9.60
CA ALA A 125 -0.70 -4.81 10.31
C ALA A 125 -1.51 -5.11 11.58
N ALA A 126 -2.40 -6.11 11.55
CA ALA A 126 -3.09 -6.58 12.74
C ALA A 126 -2.10 -7.17 13.77
N TYR A 127 -1.09 -7.94 13.34
CA TYR A 127 -0.01 -8.41 14.22
C TYR A 127 0.72 -7.25 14.91
N GLY A 128 1.11 -6.22 14.16
CA GLY A 128 1.77 -5.05 14.73
C GLY A 128 0.87 -4.23 15.66
N THR A 129 -0.40 -4.06 15.30
CA THR A 129 -1.40 -3.37 16.13
C THR A 129 -1.59 -4.09 17.46
N HIS A 130 -1.77 -5.41 17.41
CA HIS A 130 -1.94 -6.24 18.60
C HIS A 130 -0.71 -6.18 19.52
N ALA A 131 0.49 -6.23 18.94
CA ALA A 131 1.73 -6.05 19.70
C ALA A 131 1.82 -4.68 20.38
N MET A 132 1.34 -3.62 19.70
CA MET A 132 1.36 -2.26 20.23
C MET A 132 0.35 -2.08 21.37
N ILE A 133 -0.89 -2.55 21.21
CA ILE A 133 -1.94 -2.47 22.23
C ILE A 133 -1.49 -3.17 23.51
N ASN A 134 -0.98 -4.39 23.38
CA ASN A 134 -0.58 -5.20 24.53
C ASN A 134 0.83 -4.87 25.06
N GLY A 135 1.52 -3.89 24.47
CA GLY A 135 2.81 -3.41 24.97
C GLY A 135 3.94 -4.42 24.83
N TRP A 136 3.82 -5.40 23.93
CA TRP A 136 4.86 -6.42 23.68
C TRP A 136 6.04 -5.90 22.88
N LEU A 137 6.28 -4.59 22.93
CA LEU A 137 7.39 -3.92 22.25
C LEU A 137 8.62 -3.88 23.18
N PRO A 138 9.57 -4.83 23.10
CA PRO A 138 10.74 -4.92 23.98
C PRO A 138 11.58 -3.64 24.10
N LYS A 139 12.30 -3.47 25.22
CA LYS A 139 13.23 -2.35 25.46
C LYS A 139 14.26 -2.15 24.34
N ARG A 140 14.81 -3.23 23.77
CA ARG A 140 15.78 -3.20 22.65
C ARG A 140 15.16 -2.93 21.28
N GLN A 141 13.82 -3.01 21.15
CA GLN A 141 13.08 -2.58 19.95
C GLN A 141 12.98 -1.06 19.85
N ARG A 142 13.36 -0.30 20.89
CA ARG A 142 13.68 1.14 20.76
C ARG A 142 14.60 1.36 19.57
N TRP A 143 15.58 0.48 19.32
CA TRP A 143 16.48 0.58 18.18
C TRP A 143 15.85 0.23 16.83
N LEU A 144 14.85 -0.66 16.79
CA LEU A 144 14.10 -0.95 15.57
C LEU A 144 13.08 0.17 15.27
N LEU A 145 12.49 0.77 16.29
CA LEU A 145 11.66 1.97 16.15
C LEU A 145 12.52 3.17 15.75
N ILE A 146 13.69 3.37 16.38
CA ILE A 146 14.67 4.39 15.98
C ILE A 146 15.11 4.14 14.54
N GLY A 147 15.49 2.91 14.18
CA GLY A 147 15.87 2.55 12.81
C GLY A 147 14.74 2.78 11.81
N GLY A 148 13.51 2.36 12.16
CA GLY A 148 12.32 2.63 11.36
C GLY A 148 11.98 4.11 11.25
N SER A 149 12.20 4.89 12.30
CA SER A 149 12.08 6.36 12.30
C SER A 149 13.16 7.03 11.46
N ILE A 150 14.40 6.52 11.48
CA ILE A 150 15.49 7.00 10.63
C ILE A 150 15.19 6.68 9.17
N VAL A 151 14.76 5.45 8.86
CA VAL A 151 14.37 5.06 7.50
C VAL A 151 13.18 5.88 7.04
N THR A 152 12.16 6.08 7.89
CA THR A 152 11.03 6.94 7.55
C THR A 152 11.48 8.38 7.35
N GLY A 153 12.34 8.92 8.22
CA GLY A 153 12.91 10.25 8.09
C GLY A 153 13.73 10.42 6.81
N LEU A 154 14.51 9.41 6.42
CA LEU A 154 15.23 9.34 5.15
C LEU A 154 14.25 9.29 3.97
N VAL A 155 13.21 8.47 4.04
CA VAL A 155 12.15 8.41 3.00
C VAL A 155 11.44 9.76 2.89
N VAL A 156 11.17 10.44 3.99
CA VAL A 156 10.58 11.78 4.00
C VAL A 156 11.54 12.78 3.37
N LEU A 157 12.82 12.76 3.75
CA LEU A 157 13.84 13.64 3.19
C LEU A 157 14.02 13.41 1.68
N VAL A 158 14.11 12.14 1.26
CA VAL A 158 14.21 11.73 -0.14
C VAL A 158 12.94 12.11 -0.88
N ALA A 159 11.75 11.91 -0.34
CA ALA A 159 10.50 12.33 -0.97
C ALA A 159 10.42 13.85 -1.11
N TRP A 160 10.86 14.60 -0.09
CA TRP A 160 10.87 16.06 -0.12
C TRP A 160 11.87 16.62 -1.14
N THR A 161 13.07 16.05 -1.18
CA THR A 161 14.12 16.42 -2.15
C THR A 161 13.77 15.96 -3.56
N ALA A 162 13.36 14.70 -3.76
CA ALA A 162 12.92 14.20 -5.05
C ALA A 162 11.70 14.96 -5.59
N SER A 163 10.84 15.52 -4.71
CA SER A 163 9.72 16.35 -5.16
C SER A 163 10.16 17.62 -5.89
N SER A 164 11.36 18.17 -5.62
CA SER A 164 11.87 19.32 -6.37
C SER A 164 12.44 18.95 -7.74
N TRP A 165 12.74 17.66 -7.97
CA TRP A 165 13.19 17.14 -9.26
C TRP A 165 12.03 16.77 -10.19
N LEU A 166 10.80 16.61 -9.65
CA LEU A 166 9.61 16.28 -10.45
C LEU A 166 9.34 17.31 -11.58
N PRO A 167 9.34 18.64 -11.35
CA PRO A 167 9.07 19.60 -12.42
C PRO A 167 10.04 19.52 -13.62
N PRO A 168 11.38 19.58 -13.44
CA PRO A 168 12.30 19.50 -14.57
C PRO A 168 12.30 18.13 -15.25
N THR A 169 11.97 17.04 -14.55
CA THR A 169 11.88 15.71 -15.16
C THR A 169 10.56 15.50 -15.93
N LEU A 170 9.45 16.02 -15.43
CA LEU A 170 8.12 15.77 -16.03
C LEU A 170 7.75 16.77 -17.14
N THR A 171 8.28 18.00 -17.10
CA THR A 171 7.98 19.03 -18.12
C THR A 171 8.36 18.57 -19.54
N PRO A 172 9.55 17.98 -19.80
CA PRO A 172 9.92 17.47 -21.13
C PRO A 172 9.02 16.33 -21.64
N HIS A 173 8.30 15.65 -20.74
CA HIS A 173 7.38 14.58 -21.08
C HIS A 173 5.95 15.07 -21.36
N GLY A 174 5.72 16.39 -21.37
CA GLY A 174 4.44 17.01 -21.67
C GLY A 174 3.43 16.93 -20.52
N TYR A 175 3.88 16.92 -19.26
CA TYR A 175 2.99 17.06 -18.11
C TYR A 175 2.55 18.52 -17.95
N ARG A 176 1.26 18.73 -17.64
CA ARG A 176 0.72 20.07 -17.39
C ARG A 176 1.20 20.59 -16.02
N PRO A 177 1.35 21.91 -15.83
CA PRO A 177 1.76 22.47 -14.54
C PRO A 177 0.91 22.00 -13.36
N ALA A 178 -0.41 21.86 -13.54
CA ALA A 178 -1.32 21.37 -12.52
C ALA A 178 -1.07 19.89 -12.14
N GLU A 179 -0.73 19.04 -13.11
CA GLU A 179 -0.41 17.62 -12.89
C GLU A 179 0.90 17.46 -12.11
N ILE A 180 1.90 18.28 -12.47
CA ILE A 180 3.19 18.32 -11.78
C ILE A 180 2.98 18.80 -10.33
N ALA A 181 2.20 19.87 -10.14
CA ALA A 181 1.90 20.39 -8.80
C ALA A 181 1.18 19.34 -7.94
N ALA A 182 0.21 18.61 -8.50
CA ALA A 182 -0.47 17.52 -7.81
C ALA A 182 0.50 16.40 -7.40
N ALA A 183 1.39 15.96 -8.31
CA ALA A 183 2.39 14.93 -8.02
C ALA A 183 3.35 15.35 -6.88
N VAL A 184 3.79 16.61 -6.90
CA VAL A 184 4.64 17.20 -5.84
C VAL A 184 3.90 17.21 -4.50
N VAL A 185 2.64 17.67 -4.48
CA VAL A 185 1.82 17.74 -3.26
C VAL A 185 1.58 16.35 -2.68
N VAL A 186 1.18 15.38 -3.50
CA VAL A 186 0.94 13.99 -3.07
C VAL A 186 2.22 13.36 -2.49
N THR A 187 3.36 13.57 -3.14
CA THR A 187 4.66 13.05 -2.67
C THR A 187 5.02 13.62 -1.30
N ARG A 188 4.84 14.93 -1.09
CA ARG A 188 5.10 15.59 0.19
C ARG A 188 4.11 15.20 1.28
N GLN A 189 2.83 15.10 0.96
CA GLN A 189 1.79 14.69 1.90
C GLN A 189 1.97 13.24 2.36
N ALA A 190 2.33 12.32 1.45
CA ALA A 190 2.60 10.93 1.83
C ALA A 190 3.76 10.84 2.83
N ALA A 191 4.79 11.66 2.64
CA ALA A 191 5.93 11.78 3.54
C ALA A 191 5.55 12.36 4.92
N THR A 192 4.76 13.43 4.98
CA THR A 192 4.31 13.99 6.27
C THR A 192 3.43 13.02 7.04
N VAL A 193 2.51 12.33 6.36
CA VAL A 193 1.69 11.27 6.98
C VAL A 193 2.56 10.15 7.52
N ALA A 194 3.61 9.74 6.81
CA ALA A 194 4.58 8.75 7.30
C ALA A 194 5.23 9.17 8.62
N ALA A 195 5.73 10.42 8.68
CA ALA A 195 6.34 10.97 9.88
C ALA A 195 5.35 11.05 11.05
N LEU A 196 4.11 11.48 10.79
CA LEU A 196 3.04 11.52 11.79
C LEU A 196 2.72 10.14 12.33
N VAL A 197 2.55 9.13 11.48
CA VAL A 197 2.33 7.73 11.90
C VAL A 197 3.42 7.27 12.85
N VAL A 198 4.69 7.50 12.49
CA VAL A 198 5.84 7.12 13.34
C VAL A 198 5.81 7.87 14.67
N GLY A 199 5.54 9.18 14.66
CA GLY A 199 5.39 9.98 15.87
C GLY A 199 4.26 9.49 16.79
N LEU A 200 3.13 9.10 16.21
CA LEU A 200 1.99 8.52 16.93
C LEU A 200 2.36 7.17 17.56
N VAL A 201 3.12 6.32 16.86
CA VAL A 201 3.62 5.05 17.43
C VAL A 201 4.57 5.31 18.61
N TRP A 202 5.44 6.33 18.52
CA TRP A 202 6.29 6.74 19.65
C TRP A 202 5.48 7.26 20.84
N LEU A 203 4.46 8.08 20.59
CA LEU A 203 3.59 8.62 21.62
C LEU A 203 2.76 7.50 22.29
N ALA A 204 2.22 6.58 21.51
CA ALA A 204 1.47 5.40 21.97
C ALA A 204 2.34 4.43 22.80
N ARG A 205 3.65 4.37 22.50
CA ARG A 205 4.62 3.67 23.33
C ARG A 205 4.85 4.37 24.67
N ALA A 206 5.04 5.70 24.66
CA ALA A 206 5.33 6.49 25.86
C ALA A 206 4.12 6.62 26.80
N LYS A 207 2.92 6.74 26.25
CA LYS A 207 1.66 6.93 26.98
C LYS A 207 0.66 5.82 26.60
N PRO A 208 0.62 4.69 27.35
CA PRO A 208 -0.20 3.54 26.99
C PRO A 208 -1.70 3.84 26.93
N VAL A 209 -2.17 4.77 27.76
CA VAL A 209 -3.57 5.25 27.77
C VAL A 209 -3.98 5.87 26.43
N LEU A 210 -3.02 6.38 25.64
CA LEU A 210 -3.30 7.01 24.35
C LEU A 210 -3.28 6.03 23.16
N ARG A 211 -2.95 4.74 23.34
CA ARG A 211 -2.78 3.79 22.22
C ARG A 211 -4.02 3.69 21.33
N MET A 212 -5.18 3.42 21.93
CA MET A 212 -6.45 3.27 21.23
C MET A 212 -6.93 4.56 20.56
N PRO A 213 -6.98 5.73 21.24
CA PRO A 213 -7.40 6.96 20.58
C PRO A 213 -6.43 7.39 19.46
N LEU A 214 -5.11 7.19 19.61
CA LEU A 214 -4.16 7.52 18.54
C LEU A 214 -4.30 6.59 17.33
N LEU A 215 -4.55 5.30 17.54
CA LEU A 215 -4.86 4.35 16.46
C LEU A 215 -6.16 4.71 15.75
N ALA A 216 -7.22 5.04 16.49
CA ALA A 216 -8.50 5.47 15.92
C ALA A 216 -8.34 6.75 15.10
N CYS A 217 -7.65 7.77 15.64
CA CYS A 217 -7.34 9.00 14.92
C CYS A 217 -6.51 8.74 13.66
N LEU A 218 -5.54 7.81 13.72
CA LEU A 218 -4.73 7.46 12.56
C LEU A 218 -5.57 6.83 11.45
N VAL A 219 -6.41 5.85 11.78
CA VAL A 219 -7.25 5.16 10.79
C VAL A 219 -8.29 6.10 10.19
N VAL A 220 -9.00 6.86 11.03
CA VAL A 220 -10.03 7.82 10.59
C VAL A 220 -9.40 8.94 9.78
N GLY A 221 -8.32 9.55 10.27
CA GLY A 221 -7.63 10.64 9.57
C GLY A 221 -7.09 10.18 8.21
N GLN A 222 -6.53 8.97 8.15
CA GLN A 222 -6.08 8.38 6.89
C GLN A 222 -7.25 8.11 5.93
N MET A 223 -8.36 7.55 6.41
CA MET A 223 -9.54 7.33 5.56
C MET A 223 -10.12 8.63 5.03
N VAL A 224 -10.27 9.66 5.87
CA VAL A 224 -10.76 10.98 5.43
C VAL A 224 -9.81 11.60 4.41
N TRP A 225 -8.50 11.50 4.61
CA TRP A 225 -7.52 12.00 3.65
C TRP A 225 -7.63 11.27 2.31
N VAL A 226 -7.71 9.93 2.32
CA VAL A 226 -7.89 9.15 1.09
C VAL A 226 -9.21 9.52 0.40
N HIS A 227 -10.30 9.61 1.15
CA HIS A 227 -11.61 9.94 0.61
C HIS A 227 -11.64 11.34 -0.01
N THR A 228 -11.02 12.33 0.62
CA THR A 228 -11.03 13.71 0.11
C THR A 228 -10.17 13.91 -1.14
N HIS A 229 -9.13 13.11 -1.32
CA HIS A 229 -8.17 13.27 -2.43
C HIS A 229 -8.41 12.33 -3.61
N TYR A 230 -8.97 11.13 -3.37
CA TYR A 230 -9.06 10.08 -4.40
C TYR A 230 -10.49 9.65 -4.72
N LEU A 231 -11.48 9.97 -3.88
CA LEU A 231 -12.88 9.70 -4.20
C LEU A 231 -13.50 10.97 -4.75
N GLU A 232 -13.57 11.06 -6.08
CA GLU A 232 -14.51 11.97 -6.71
C GLU A 232 -15.93 11.48 -6.39
N PRO A 233 -16.81 12.33 -5.82
CA PRO A 233 -18.20 11.95 -5.63
C PRO A 233 -18.80 11.63 -7.00
N VAL A 234 -19.26 10.39 -7.18
CA VAL A 234 -19.91 9.97 -8.42
C VAL A 234 -21.13 10.86 -8.62
N ASN A 235 -21.07 11.74 -9.61
CA ASN A 235 -22.21 12.55 -9.98
C ASN A 235 -23.18 11.67 -10.77
N PHE A 236 -23.99 10.89 -10.04
CA PHE A 236 -24.98 9.99 -10.63
C PHE A 236 -25.89 10.72 -11.62
N ARG A 237 -26.25 11.99 -11.33
CA ARG A 237 -27.04 12.79 -12.28
C ARG A 237 -26.32 13.02 -13.61
N ALA A 238 -25.01 13.24 -13.60
CA ALA A 238 -24.24 13.39 -14.84
C ALA A 238 -24.03 12.04 -15.55
N ALA A 239 -23.81 10.95 -14.80
CA ALA A 239 -23.62 9.61 -15.34
C ALA A 239 -24.89 9.03 -16.00
N TYR A 240 -26.07 9.42 -15.50
CA TYR A 240 -27.38 9.02 -16.05
C TYR A 240 -28.04 10.09 -16.91
N ARG A 241 -27.33 11.16 -17.30
CA ARG A 241 -27.85 12.08 -18.33
C ARG A 241 -28.09 11.27 -19.60
N SER A 242 -29.21 11.54 -20.27
CA SER A 242 -29.45 10.99 -21.60
C SER A 242 -28.25 11.33 -22.48
N ASN A 243 -27.71 10.31 -23.13
CA ASN A 243 -26.74 10.48 -24.18
C ASN A 243 -27.36 9.89 -25.46
N PRO A 244 -26.84 10.26 -26.65
CA PRO A 244 -27.39 9.77 -27.90
C PRO A 244 -27.48 8.24 -27.97
N LEU A 245 -26.58 7.52 -27.28
CA LEU A 245 -26.56 6.07 -27.22
C LEU A 245 -27.70 5.48 -26.38
N ILE A 246 -27.99 6.06 -25.21
CA ILE A 246 -29.09 5.68 -24.31
C ILE A 246 -30.43 6.03 -24.97
N ASP A 247 -30.51 7.17 -25.65
CA ASP A 247 -31.72 7.58 -26.36
C ASP A 247 -32.00 6.65 -27.56
N THR A 248 -30.94 6.22 -28.27
CA THR A 248 -31.06 5.22 -29.34
C THR A 248 -31.55 3.88 -28.79
N LEU A 249 -30.94 3.37 -27.71
CA LEU A 249 -31.35 2.12 -27.08
C LEU A 249 -32.77 2.15 -26.49
N ARG A 250 -33.26 3.32 -26.06
CA ARG A 250 -34.66 3.49 -25.64
C ARG A 250 -35.65 3.54 -26.79
N SER A 251 -35.19 3.92 -27.98
CA SER A 251 -36.02 4.03 -29.18
C SER A 251 -36.14 2.71 -29.95
N GLU A 252 -35.27 1.74 -29.69
CA GLU A 252 -35.43 0.38 -30.20
C GLU A 252 -36.57 -0.33 -29.46
N PRO A 253 -37.57 -0.88 -30.17
CA PRO A 253 -38.62 -1.67 -29.53
C PRO A 253 -37.99 -2.92 -28.90
N GLU A 254 -38.37 -3.23 -27.65
CA GLU A 254 -37.94 -4.47 -27.01
C GLU A 254 -38.32 -5.67 -27.90
N PRO A 255 -37.41 -6.65 -28.08
CA PRO A 255 -37.66 -7.83 -28.89
C PRO A 255 -38.77 -8.72 -28.33
#